data_AF-A0A3D2XXZ0-F1
#
_entry.id   AF-A0A3D2XXZ0-F1
#
_cell.length_a   1.000
_cell.length_b   1.000
_cell.length_c   1.000
_cell.angle_alpha   90.00
_cell.angle_beta   90.00
_cell.angle_gamma   90.00
#
_symmetry.space_group_name_H-M   'P 1'
#
loop_
_entity.id
_entity.type
_entity.pdbx_description
1 polymer ?
#
loop_
_entity_poly.entity_id
_entity_poly.type
_entity_poly.pdbx_seq_one_letter_code
_entity_poly.pdbx_strand_id
1 'polypeptide(L)'
;AWKRLQSRIANRVRQRLLHDETPDTGCGLKLIPRSTFLSLPYFDHMHRFLPALVKRLEGRVFVVEVNHRDRHCGTSNYTMLSRLGVGIVDLFGVIWLLRRAKCPHPQEVTD
;
A
#
# COMPACT_ATOMS: atom_id res chain seq x y z
N ALA A 1 18.73 0.86 15.52
CA ALA A 1 18.24 -0.54 15.60
C ALA A 1 16.72 -0.63 15.82
N TRP A 2 16.19 -0.02 16.90
CA TRP A 2 14.77 -0.14 17.28
C TRP A 2 13.75 0.25 16.20
N LYS A 3 13.92 1.42 15.55
CA LYS A 3 13.03 1.88 14.46
C LYS A 3 12.96 0.90 13.27
N ARG A 4 14.10 0.27 12.93
CA ARG A 4 14.18 -0.71 11.83
C ARG A 4 13.44 -2.00 12.21
N LEU A 5 13.57 -2.47 13.45
CA LEU A 5 12.84 -3.64 13.95
C LEU A 5 11.32 -3.41 13.91
N GLN A 6 10.86 -2.27 14.42
CA GLN A 6 9.44 -1.89 14.40
C GLN A 6 8.88 -1.86 12.97
N SER A 7 9.62 -1.23 12.05
CA SER A 7 9.23 -1.17 10.64
C SER A 7 9.14 -2.57 10.00
N ARG A 8 10.09 -3.47 10.29
CA ARG A 8 10.06 -4.86 9.80
C ARG A 8 8.84 -5.62 10.32
N ILE A 9 8.50 -5.47 11.59
CA ILE A 9 7.31 -6.11 12.18
C ILE A 9 6.03 -5.56 11.53
N ALA A 10 5.92 -4.23 11.42
CA ALA A 10 4.75 -3.59 10.81
C ALA A 10 4.53 -4.02 9.36
N ASN A 11 5.60 -4.03 8.55
CA ASN A 11 5.53 -4.49 7.16
C ASN A 11 5.14 -5.98 7.09
N ARG A 12 5.66 -6.83 7.99
CA ARG A 12 5.32 -8.26 8.02
C ARG A 12 3.86 -8.52 8.38
N VAL A 13 3.32 -7.82 9.38
CA VAL A 13 1.91 -7.92 9.76
C VAL A 13 1.02 -7.49 8.60
N ARG A 14 1.35 -6.35 7.98
CA ARG A 14 0.61 -5.81 6.85
C ARG A 14 0.63 -6.74 5.63
N GLN A 15 1.80 -7.26 5.26
CA GLN A 15 1.95 -8.18 4.14
C GLN A 15 1.13 -9.46 4.34
N ARG A 16 1.06 -9.98 5.58
CA ARG A 16 0.22 -11.13 5.93
C ARG A 16 -1.27 -10.86 5.82
N LEU A 17 -1.71 -9.63 6.07
CA LEU A 17 -3.12 -9.27 6.05
C LEU A 17 -3.62 -8.87 4.66
N LEU A 18 -2.77 -8.21 3.86
CA LEU A 18 -3.13 -7.69 2.54
C LEU A 18 -2.69 -8.60 1.38
N HIS A 19 -1.73 -9.50 1.60
CA HIS A 19 -1.15 -10.35 0.55
C HIS A 19 -0.65 -9.56 -0.67
N ASP A 20 -0.16 -8.34 -0.44
CA ASP A 20 0.23 -7.36 -1.48
C ASP A 20 1.69 -7.51 -1.96
N GLU A 21 2.41 -8.52 -1.45
CA GLU A 21 3.80 -8.88 -1.82
C GLU A 21 4.80 -7.73 -1.77
N THR A 22 4.49 -6.67 -1.01
CA THR A 22 5.33 -5.46 -0.97
C THR A 22 6.18 -5.45 0.31
N PRO A 23 7.52 -5.48 0.20
CA PRO A 23 8.41 -5.52 1.37
C PRO A 23 8.50 -4.18 2.10
N ASP A 24 8.31 -3.06 1.38
CA ASP A 24 8.24 -1.72 1.96
C ASP A 24 7.12 -0.89 1.33
N THR A 25 5.99 -0.81 2.04
CA THR A 25 4.84 0.00 1.62
C THR A 25 5.04 1.50 1.86
N GLY A 26 5.99 1.84 2.74
CA GLY A 26 6.37 3.21 3.09
C GLY A 26 7.25 3.88 2.04
N CYS A 27 7.76 3.13 1.06
CA CYS A 27 8.53 3.68 -0.05
C CYS A 27 7.70 4.74 -0.80
N GLY A 28 8.25 5.94 -0.92
CA GLY A 28 7.62 7.06 -1.62
C GLY A 28 7.73 6.97 -3.14
N LEU A 29 8.71 6.22 -3.64
CA LEU A 29 8.93 6.06 -5.07
C LEU A 29 8.06 4.93 -5.62
N LYS A 30 7.07 5.29 -6.44
CA LYS A 30 6.15 4.36 -7.10
C LYS A 30 5.86 4.85 -8.51
N LEU A 31 5.85 3.93 -9.47
CA LEU A 31 5.48 4.20 -10.86
C LEU A 31 4.19 3.44 -11.15
N ILE A 32 3.16 4.15 -11.58
CA ILE A 32 1.82 3.59 -11.83
C ILE A 32 1.30 4.20 -13.14
N PRO A 33 0.79 3.38 -14.08
CA PRO A 33 0.11 3.90 -15.25
C PRO A 33 -1.03 4.85 -14.85
N ARG A 34 -1.20 5.95 -15.58
CA ARG A 34 -2.24 6.95 -15.29
C ARG A 34 -3.63 6.32 -15.24
N SER A 35 -3.97 5.48 -16.22
CA SER A 35 -5.26 4.79 -16.30
C SER A 35 -5.54 3.95 -15.05
N THR A 36 -4.56 3.15 -14.62
CA THR A 36 -4.65 2.37 -13.37
C THR A 36 -4.84 3.29 -12.17
N PHE A 37 -4.03 4.33 -12.03
CA PHE A 37 -4.13 5.24 -10.88
C PHE A 37 -5.50 5.91 -10.77
N LEU A 38 -6.06 6.36 -11.89
CA LEU A 38 -7.38 7.01 -11.92
C LEU A 38 -8.54 6.07 -11.60
N SER A 39 -8.35 4.75 -11.72
CA SER A 39 -9.36 3.74 -11.35
C SER A 39 -9.31 3.34 -9.87
N LEU A 40 -8.31 3.81 -9.11
CA LEU A 40 -8.19 3.48 -7.69
C LEU A 40 -9.16 4.31 -6.84
N PRO A 41 -9.73 3.73 -5.76
CA PRO A 41 -10.53 4.49 -4.82
C PRO A 41 -9.67 5.51 -4.06
N TYR A 42 -10.19 6.72 -3.92
CA TYR A 42 -9.52 7.79 -3.16
C TYR A 42 -9.94 7.77 -1.68
N PHE A 43 -8.95 7.88 -0.80
CA PHE A 43 -9.11 8.15 0.63
C PHE A 43 -7.78 8.65 1.20
N ASP A 44 -7.82 9.27 2.37
CA ASP A 44 -6.60 9.71 3.04
C ASP A 44 -5.65 8.54 3.28
N HIS A 45 -4.35 8.76 3.04
CA HIS A 45 -3.32 7.73 3.15
C HIS A 45 -3.41 6.55 2.16
N MET A 46 -4.26 6.61 1.11
CA MET A 46 -4.34 5.56 0.09
C MET A 46 -2.99 5.18 -0.52
N HIS A 47 -2.03 6.11 -0.57
CA HIS A 47 -0.67 5.91 -1.08
C HIS A 47 0.09 4.79 -0.39
N ARG A 48 -0.29 4.44 0.86
CA ARG A 48 0.27 3.31 1.61
C ARG A 48 -0.25 1.97 1.10
N PHE A 49 -1.42 1.95 0.46
CA PHE A 49 -2.16 0.76 0.04
C PHE A 49 -2.20 0.54 -1.46
N LEU A 50 -1.49 1.36 -2.24
CA LEU A 50 -1.44 1.26 -3.70
C LEU A 50 -1.13 -0.16 -4.21
N PRO A 51 -0.17 -0.92 -3.67
CA PRO A 51 0.07 -2.28 -4.14
C PRO A 51 -1.15 -3.19 -3.98
N ALA A 52 -1.79 -3.17 -2.80
CA ALA A 52 -2.98 -3.98 -2.53
C ALA A 52 -4.16 -3.58 -3.42
N LEU A 53 -4.35 -2.27 -3.63
CA LEU A 53 -5.41 -1.74 -4.50
C LEU A 53 -5.17 -2.06 -5.98
N VAL A 54 -3.92 -2.03 -6.44
CA VAL A 54 -3.56 -2.42 -7.81
C VAL A 54 -3.79 -3.92 -8.04
N LYS A 55 -3.37 -4.79 -7.11
CA LYS A 55 -3.61 -6.23 -7.21
C LYS A 55 -5.10 -6.58 -7.23
N ARG A 56 -5.93 -5.82 -6.51
CA ARG A 56 -7.39 -5.95 -6.57
C ARG A 56 -7.97 -5.67 -7.96
N LEU A 57 -7.35 -4.77 -8.72
CA LEU A 57 -7.71 -4.53 -10.13
C LEU A 57 -7.04 -5.53 -11.08
N GLU A 58 -6.58 -6.67 -10.55
CA GLU A 58 -5.83 -7.70 -11.30
C GLU A 58 -4.52 -7.17 -11.91
N GLY A 59 -4.06 -6.02 -11.42
CA GLY A 59 -2.80 -5.42 -11.80
C GLY A 59 -1.61 -6.18 -11.21
N ARG A 60 -0.49 -6.15 -11.94
CA ARG A 60 0.78 -6.72 -11.47
C ARG A 60 1.62 -5.66 -10.78
N VAL A 61 2.23 -6.02 -9.66
CA VAL A 61 3.14 -5.15 -8.90
C VAL A 61 4.53 -5.76 -8.93
N PHE A 62 5.52 -4.97 -9.34
CA PHE A 62 6.92 -5.35 -9.33
C PHE A 62 7.69 -4.49 -8.35
N VAL A 63 8.57 -5.11 -7.57
CA VAL A 63 9.42 -4.43 -6.59
C VAL A 63 10.84 -4.39 -7.16
N VAL A 64 11.38 -3.19 -7.28
CA VAL A 64 12.76 -2.97 -7.73
C VAL A 64 13.56 -2.42 -6.56
N GLU A 65 14.71 -3.03 -6.31
CA GLU A 65 15.62 -2.57 -5.26
C GLU A 65 16.22 -1.21 -5.64
N VAL A 66 16.23 -0.29 -4.68
CA VAL A 66 16.80 1.05 -4.85
C VAL A 66 17.71 1.39 -3.68
N ASN A 67 18.74 2.18 -3.95
CA ASN A 67 19.70 2.59 -2.93
C ASN A 67 19.06 3.59 -1.95
N HIS A 68 19.08 3.26 -0.66
CA HIS A 68 18.74 4.20 0.40
C HIS A 68 19.91 5.15 0.65
N ARG A 69 19.65 6.46 0.68
CA ARG A 69 20.64 7.47 1.07
C ARG A 69 20.23 8.12 2.39
N ASP A 70 21.19 8.24 3.29
CA ASP A 70 20.96 8.89 4.57
C ASP A 70 20.66 10.39 4.36
N ARG A 71 19.76 10.91 5.20
CA ARG A 71 19.41 12.32 5.18
C ARG A 71 20.56 13.14 5.78
N HIS A 72 21.06 14.13 5.04
CA HIS A 72 22.16 14.98 5.49
C HIS A 72 21.72 16.22 6.28
N CYS A 73 20.48 16.70 6.11
CA CYS A 73 19.99 17.91 6.77
C CYS A 73 18.48 17.83 7.11
N GLY A 74 18.06 18.63 8.10
CA GLY A 74 16.66 18.74 8.56
C GLY A 74 16.20 17.62 9.50
N THR A 75 15.10 17.85 10.20
CA THR A 75 14.50 16.90 11.16
C THR A 75 13.39 16.06 10.52
N SER A 76 13.22 14.82 10.98
CA SER A 76 12.16 13.94 10.50
C SER A 76 10.82 14.37 11.08
N ASN A 77 9.87 14.74 10.22
CA ASN A 77 8.47 14.97 10.60
C ASN A 77 7.67 13.66 10.81
N TYR A 78 8.31 12.50 10.63
CA TYR A 78 7.67 11.21 10.82
C TYR A 78 7.77 10.72 12.26
N THR A 79 6.68 10.84 13.01
CA THR A 79 6.53 10.30 14.37
C THR A 79 5.81 8.96 14.33
N MET A 80 6.35 7.93 14.99
CA MET A 80 5.85 6.55 14.91
C MET A 80 4.47 6.36 15.56
N LEU A 81 4.23 6.95 16.72
CA LEU A 81 2.98 6.73 17.47
C LEU A 81 1.74 7.31 16.76
N SER A 82 1.84 8.51 16.20
CA SER A 82 0.73 9.12 15.45
C SER A 82 0.42 8.33 14.18
N ARG A 83 1.43 7.72 13.55
CA ARG A 83 1.27 6.89 12.34
C ARG A 83 0.64 5.53 12.62
N LEU A 84 0.86 4.95 13.81
CA LEU A 84 0.37 3.62 14.16
C LEU A 84 -1.16 3.59 14.29
N GLY A 85 -1.72 4.52 15.06
CA GLY A 85 -3.18 4.56 15.30
C GLY A 85 -3.98 4.72 14.01
N VAL A 86 -3.64 5.74 13.21
CA VAL A 86 -4.27 5.97 11.89
C VAL A 86 -4.03 4.81 10.95
N GLY A 87 -2.80 4.26 10.93
CA GLY A 87 -2.44 3.14 10.06
C GLY A 87 -3.20 1.84 10.36
N ILE A 88 -3.60 1.59 11.62
CA ILE A 88 -4.41 0.42 12.00
C ILE A 88 -5.84 0.58 11.47
N VAL A 89 -6.46 1.75 11.67
CA VAL A 89 -7.82 2.02 11.19
C VAL A 89 -7.88 1.91 9.67
N ASP A 90 -6.94 2.54 8.96
CA ASP A 90 -6.84 2.46 7.50
C ASP A 90 -6.66 1.00 7.03
N LEU A 91 -5.86 0.21 7.75
CA LEU A 91 -5.62 -1.19 7.40
C LEU A 91 -6.91 -2.01 7.46
N PHE A 92 -7.69 -1.89 8.54
CA PHE A 92 -8.98 -2.56 8.63
C PHE A 92 -9.97 -2.06 7.58
N GLY A 93 -10.01 -0.75 7.33
CA GLY A 93 -10.83 -0.14 6.29
C GLY A 93 -10.50 -0.68 4.89
N VAL A 94 -9.21 -0.80 4.57
CA VAL A 94 -8.76 -1.36 3.29
C VAL A 94 -9.06 -2.86 3.21
N ILE A 95 -8.85 -3.64 4.27
CA ILE A 95 -9.22 -5.07 4.26
C ILE A 95 -10.72 -5.24 3.97
N TRP A 96 -11.56 -4.42 4.61
CA TRP A 96 -12.99 -4.42 4.35
C TRP A 96 -13.30 -4.04 2.89
N LEU A 97 -12.66 -2.97 2.39
CA LEU A 97 -12.83 -2.50 1.01
C LEU A 97 -12.43 -3.57 0.00
N LEU A 98 -11.28 -4.21 0.18
CA LEU A 98 -10.77 -5.28 -0.68
C LEU A 98 -11.74 -6.48 -0.72
N ARG A 99 -12.37 -6.81 0.41
CA ARG A 99 -13.34 -7.92 0.50
C ARG A 99 -14.70 -7.59 -0.13
N ARG A 100 -15.14 -6.33 -0.06
CA ARG A 100 -16.51 -5.93 -0.46
C ARG A 100 -16.60 -5.40 -1.89
N ALA A 101 -15.56 -4.76 -2.38
CA ALA A 101 -15.58 -4.11 -3.67
C ALA A 101 -15.18 -5.11 -4.77
N LYS A 102 -16.16 -5.89 -5.25
CA LYS A 102 -16.01 -6.83 -6.36
C LYS A 102 -15.78 -6.07 -7.67
N CYS A 103 -14.90 -6.58 -8.53
CA CYS A 103 -14.72 -6.10 -9.90
C CYS A 103 -15.58 -7.00 -10.81
N PRO A 104 -16.81 -6.61 -11.14
CA PRO A 104 -17.64 -7.40 -12.04
C PRO A 104 -16.92 -7.49 -13.39
N HIS A 105 -16.72 -8.71 -13.88
CA HIS A 105 -16.37 -8.96 -15.27
C HIS A 105 -17.68 -9.07 -16.04
N PRO A 106 -18.05 -8.08 -16.86
CA PRO A 106 -19.23 -8.20 -17.71
C PRO A 106 -18.97 -9.39 -18.65
N GLN A 107 -19.77 -10.45 -18.53
CA GLN A 107 -19.79 -11.48 -19.57
C GLN A 107 -20.65 -10.92 -20.70
N GLU A 108 -20.08 -10.80 -21.90
CA GLU A 108 -20.88 -10.52 -23.09
C GLU A 108 -21.83 -11.70 -23.29
N VAL A 109 -23.13 -11.45 -23.14
CA VAL A 109 -24.17 -12.42 -23.46
C VAL A 109 -24.15 -12.57 -24.97
N THR A 110 -23.65 -13.70 -25.45
CA THR A 110 -23.74 -14.06 -26.87
C THR A 110 -25.11 -14.69 -27.09
N ASP A 111 -25.98 -14.01 -27.82
CA ASP A 111 -27.28 -14.53 -28.28
C ASP A 111 -27.10 -15.57 -29.39
#